data_AF-A0A971B0F9-F1
#
_entry.id   AF-A0A971B0F9-F1
#
_cell.length_a   1.000
_cell.length_b   1.000
_cell.length_c   1.000
_cell.angle_alpha   90.00
_cell.angle_beta   90.00
_cell.angle_gamma   90.00
#
_symmetry.space_group_name_H-M   'P 1'
#
loop_
_entity.id
_entity.type
_entity.pdbx_description
1 polymer ?
#
loop_
_entity_poly.entity_id
_entity_poly.type
_entity_poly.pdbx_seq_one_letter_code
_entity_poly.pdbx_strand_id
1 'polypeptide(L)'
;MHFSSMAHVLGLVGVTPVRAFLPAFLTALVIRIGGIPYLTDAATADAATAPSWFTHDYTLIVLGLLSLLEFFATKSPEARQALSTIDEYYKPALAALTSFGVISASDASAVEALHAGTTATSSIPIAAMTFGSTSASFIFSVLTTGGTYLVCTARSELLNLLEDVDADDSMGIQSLLSWGEDAWVAVLVVLLVLVPVLILSFVALSLLGLWLLRTHMDRKGERSKVDCPSCGAKVFPFATVCHSCRTSITSVSSIGFLGQKRMDAVTDRTAHRLKLIALKKCPQCGSRLKQKTFHQTCEICTHALASGDRLPDSYLKMVRGRLTQSLLICSLLSAIPVVGMIPAIVYYRIVLVSPFRAYIKLGSSFVSRWLSRVVGIILLAFFAWVPVLSTFVAPALAYMNYAIYRQAFLRQWEREKTSTFSGTTCSPTR
;
A
#
# COMPACT_ATOMS: atom_id res chain seq x y z
N MET A 1 3.98 2.43 11.35
CA MET A 1 5.32 2.74 10.82
C MET A 1 5.16 3.69 9.65
N HIS A 2 5.57 4.94 9.82
CA HIS A 2 5.41 5.97 8.79
C HIS A 2 6.63 5.92 7.86
N PHE A 3 6.42 5.71 6.56
CA PHE A 3 7.48 5.81 5.54
C PHE A 3 8.27 7.12 5.65
N SER A 4 7.59 8.18 6.12
CA SER A 4 8.16 9.50 6.43
C SER A 4 9.29 9.46 7.47
N SER A 5 9.17 8.65 8.53
CA SER A 5 10.20 8.60 9.58
C SER A 5 11.45 7.82 9.11
N MET A 6 11.27 6.77 8.32
CA MET A 6 12.39 6.03 7.72
C MET A 6 13.13 6.86 6.67
N ALA A 7 12.41 7.62 5.84
CA ALA A 7 13.00 8.51 4.86
C ALA A 7 13.76 9.68 5.52
N HIS A 8 13.22 10.26 6.60
CA HIS A 8 13.92 11.27 7.41
C HIS A 8 15.19 10.72 8.05
N VAL A 9 15.13 9.52 8.62
CA VAL A 9 16.27 8.85 9.26
C VAL A 9 17.37 8.50 8.25
N LEU A 10 17.03 7.93 7.09
CA LEU A 10 18.00 7.62 6.04
C LEU A 10 18.57 8.88 5.38
N GLY A 11 17.75 9.93 5.24
CA GLY A 11 18.20 11.24 4.78
C GLY A 11 19.14 11.92 5.78
N LEU A 12 18.88 11.80 7.09
CA LEU A 12 19.75 12.34 8.13
C LEU A 12 21.11 11.66 8.12
N VAL A 13 21.19 10.32 8.10
CA VAL A 13 22.49 9.57 8.07
C VAL A 13 23.35 9.91 6.86
N GLY A 14 22.75 10.27 5.72
CA GLY A 14 23.48 10.64 4.51
C GLY A 14 24.01 12.07 4.50
N VAL A 15 23.42 12.99 5.28
CA VAL A 15 23.78 14.42 5.27
C VAL A 15 24.56 14.83 6.52
N THR A 16 24.23 14.26 7.69
CA THR A 16 24.85 14.60 8.97
C THR A 16 26.37 14.38 9.04
N PRO A 17 26.98 13.41 8.33
CA PRO A 17 28.44 13.27 8.36
C PRO A 17 29.17 14.43 7.67
N VAL A 18 28.51 15.08 6.71
CA VAL A 18 29.07 16.20 5.92
C VAL A 18 28.70 17.54 6.56
N ARG A 19 27.42 17.74 6.88
CA ARG A 19 26.87 18.92 7.54
C ARG A 19 25.94 18.49 8.66
N ALA A 20 26.30 18.72 9.91
CA ALA A 20 25.48 18.29 11.02
C ALA A 20 24.42 19.34 11.42
N PHE A 21 24.75 20.64 11.34
CA PHE A 21 23.85 21.70 11.79
C PHE A 21 22.81 22.08 10.73
N LEU A 22 23.15 22.00 9.45
CA LEU A 22 22.20 22.32 8.37
C LEU A 22 20.96 21.41 8.37
N PRO A 23 21.07 20.08 8.47
CA PRO A 23 19.91 19.20 8.54
C PRO A 23 19.07 19.43 9.80
N ALA A 24 19.73 19.67 10.95
CA ALA A 24 19.06 19.96 12.21
C ALA A 24 18.25 21.26 12.11
N PHE A 25 18.84 22.33 11.55
CA PHE A 25 18.19 23.61 11.29
C PHE A 25 17.01 23.47 10.34
N LEU A 26 17.19 22.83 9.19
CA LEU A 26 16.13 22.63 8.20
C LEU A 26 14.97 21.80 8.79
N THR A 27 15.28 20.76 9.56
CA THR A 27 14.28 19.93 10.23
C THR A 27 13.48 20.75 11.24
N ALA A 28 14.16 21.50 12.11
CA ALA A 28 13.50 22.38 13.08
C ALA A 28 12.62 23.46 12.40
N LEU A 29 13.10 24.05 11.30
CA LEU A 29 12.39 25.08 10.54
C LEU A 29 11.15 24.53 9.83
N VAL A 30 11.24 23.35 9.21
CA VAL A 30 10.09 22.67 8.58
C VAL A 30 9.03 22.32 9.61
N ILE A 31 9.43 21.83 10.80
CA ILE A 31 8.51 21.54 11.90
C ILE A 31 7.84 22.84 12.38
N ARG A 32 8.61 23.92 12.58
CA ARG A 32 8.11 25.22 13.06
C ARG A 32 7.09 25.86 12.12
N ILE A 33 7.32 25.79 10.81
CA ILE A 33 6.43 26.36 9.79
C ILE A 33 5.13 25.52 9.64
N GLY A 34 5.07 24.34 10.26
CA GLY A 34 3.91 23.47 10.20
C GLY A 34 3.84 22.66 8.91
N GLY A 35 4.99 22.33 8.31
CA GLY A 35 5.08 21.49 7.13
C GLY A 35 4.45 22.08 5.85
N ILE A 36 4.69 21.41 4.73
CA ILE A 36 4.05 21.75 3.45
C ILE A 36 2.62 21.18 3.49
N PRO A 37 1.56 21.98 3.32
CA PRO A 37 0.15 21.60 3.60
C PRO A 37 -0.39 20.38 2.83
N TYR A 38 0.39 19.83 1.89
CA TYR A 38 0.04 18.66 1.08
C TYR A 38 0.71 17.34 1.53
N LEU A 39 1.59 17.36 2.53
CA LEU A 39 2.26 16.16 3.09
C LEU A 39 1.74 15.77 4.48
N THR A 40 0.69 16.43 4.93
CA THR A 40 0.51 16.78 6.33
C THR A 40 -0.93 16.61 6.81
N ASP A 41 -1.46 15.39 6.72
CA ASP A 41 -2.57 14.99 7.60
C ASP A 41 -2.07 14.11 8.77
N ALA A 42 -0.89 13.51 8.65
CA ALA A 42 -0.24 12.77 9.74
C ALA A 42 0.98 13.51 10.32
N ALA A 43 1.77 14.19 9.48
CA ALA A 43 3.03 14.82 9.91
C ALA A 43 2.85 16.19 10.60
N THR A 44 1.73 16.89 10.41
CA THR A 44 1.44 18.20 11.06
C THR A 44 0.71 18.09 12.38
N ALA A 45 -0.14 17.08 12.55
CA ALA A 45 -0.70 16.78 13.86
C ALA A 45 0.42 16.50 14.87
N ASP A 46 1.50 15.83 14.43
CA ASP A 46 2.70 15.56 15.21
C ASP A 46 3.70 16.74 15.25
N ALA A 47 3.63 17.70 14.32
CA ALA A 47 4.50 18.89 14.35
C ALA A 47 4.09 19.89 15.45
N ALA A 48 2.80 19.91 15.81
CA ALA A 48 2.28 20.71 16.93
C ALA A 48 2.74 20.19 18.31
N THR A 49 3.18 18.93 18.37
CA THR A 49 3.67 18.26 19.59
C THR A 49 5.19 18.14 19.65
N ALA A 50 5.92 18.76 18.71
CA ALA A 50 7.37 18.83 18.77
C ALA A 50 7.83 19.54 20.05
N PRO A 51 8.96 19.12 20.65
CA PRO A 51 9.45 19.78 21.85
C PRO A 51 9.65 21.26 21.58
N SER A 52 9.07 22.09 22.44
CA SER A 52 9.18 23.54 22.35
C SER A 52 10.63 24.02 22.33
N TRP A 53 11.57 23.24 22.90
CA TRP A 53 13.00 23.54 22.86
C TRP A 53 13.61 23.40 21.47
N PHE A 54 13.17 22.44 20.63
CA PHE A 54 13.79 22.18 19.33
C PHE A 54 13.31 23.18 18.26
N THR A 55 12.08 23.67 18.40
CA THR A 55 11.46 24.65 17.49
C THR A 55 11.48 26.08 18.01
N HIS A 56 12.13 26.33 19.15
CA HIS A 56 12.25 27.65 19.76
C HIS A 56 13.01 28.62 18.84
N ASP A 57 12.62 29.89 18.82
CA ASP A 57 13.26 30.92 17.97
C ASP A 57 14.76 31.01 18.23
N TYR A 58 15.19 31.00 19.50
CA TYR A 58 16.60 30.93 19.88
C TYR A 58 17.32 29.68 19.35
N THR A 59 16.70 28.50 19.42
CA THR A 59 17.31 27.26 18.90
C THR A 59 17.47 27.34 17.39
N LEU A 60 16.49 27.89 16.67
CA LEU A 60 16.58 28.12 15.22
C LEU A 60 17.69 29.12 14.88
N ILE A 61 17.82 30.23 15.61
CA ILE A 61 18.90 31.20 15.42
C ILE A 61 20.26 30.54 15.66
N VAL A 62 20.41 29.79 16.76
CA VAL A 62 21.66 29.10 17.10
C VAL A 62 22.01 28.04 16.05
N LEU A 63 21.07 27.18 15.65
CA LEU A 63 21.29 26.16 14.62
C LEU A 63 21.60 26.79 13.26
N GLY A 64 20.93 27.90 12.91
CA GLY A 64 21.20 28.65 11.68
C GLY A 64 22.60 29.27 11.67
N LEU A 65 23.00 29.90 12.78
CA LEU A 65 24.35 30.45 12.94
C LEU A 65 25.41 29.35 12.91
N LEU A 66 25.22 28.25 13.64
CA LEU A 66 26.14 27.11 13.64
C LEU A 66 26.23 26.45 12.26
N SER A 67 25.13 26.39 11.50
CA SER A 67 25.14 25.92 10.11
C SER A 67 25.95 26.83 9.19
N LEU A 68 25.88 28.16 9.37
CA LEU A 68 26.70 29.10 8.60
C LEU A 68 28.18 28.99 9.00
N LEU A 69 28.46 28.89 10.31
CA LEU A 69 29.82 28.72 10.81
C LEU A 69 30.44 27.40 10.33
N GLU A 70 29.69 26.30 10.35
CA GLU A 70 30.11 25.02 9.79
C GLU A 70 30.42 25.17 8.29
N PHE A 71 29.59 25.89 7.53
CA PHE A 71 29.84 26.19 6.13
C PHE A 71 31.16 26.96 5.91
N PHE A 72 31.36 28.06 6.62
CA PHE A 72 32.57 28.87 6.48
C PHE A 72 33.83 28.13 6.96
N ALA A 73 33.76 27.42 8.08
CA ALA A 73 34.89 26.70 8.64
C ALA A 73 35.39 25.60 7.71
N THR A 74 34.50 24.96 6.94
CA THR A 74 34.94 23.99 5.92
C THR A 74 35.67 24.59 4.73
N LYS A 75 35.61 25.92 4.51
CA LYS A 75 36.35 26.59 3.43
C LYS A 75 37.77 27.01 3.86
N SER A 76 38.06 27.06 5.15
CA SER A 76 39.39 27.32 5.69
C SER A 76 40.07 26.02 6.14
N PRO A 77 41.30 25.71 5.69
CA PRO A 77 42.00 24.47 6.06
C PRO A 77 42.28 24.39 7.57
N GLU A 78 42.71 25.49 8.19
CA GLU A 78 42.99 25.55 9.64
C GLU A 78 41.75 25.24 10.49
N ALA A 79 40.60 25.84 10.18
CA ALA A 79 39.38 25.57 10.92
C ALA A 79 38.83 24.16 10.62
N ARG A 80 39.09 23.61 9.43
CA ARG A 80 38.74 22.23 9.09
C ARG A 80 39.53 21.23 9.94
N GLN A 81 40.83 21.46 10.14
CA GLN A 81 41.69 20.64 10.99
C GLN A 81 41.28 20.74 12.48
N ALA A 82 40.92 21.93 12.94
CA ALA A 82 40.37 22.10 14.29
C ALA A 82 39.03 21.35 14.46
N LEU A 83 38.17 21.37 13.44
CA LEU A 83 36.86 20.69 13.46
C LEU A 83 36.97 19.17 13.32
N SER A 84 37.90 18.65 12.52
CA SER A 84 38.04 17.19 12.29
C SER A 84 38.27 16.42 13.59
N THR A 85 38.97 17.04 14.56
CA THR A 85 39.21 16.47 15.89
C THR A 85 37.93 16.29 16.71
N ILE A 86 36.91 17.12 16.47
CA ILE A 86 35.66 17.15 17.25
C ILE A 86 34.50 16.50 16.45
N ASP A 87 34.58 16.49 15.12
CA ASP A 87 33.59 15.99 14.16
C ASP A 87 33.11 14.57 14.49
N GLU A 88 34.01 13.70 14.95
CA GLU A 88 33.70 12.31 15.31
C GLU A 88 32.66 12.21 16.44
N TYR A 89 32.60 13.20 17.34
CA TYR A 89 31.75 13.16 18.52
C TYR A 89 30.50 14.03 18.40
N TYR A 90 30.63 15.28 17.93
CA TYR A 90 29.48 16.19 17.92
C TYR A 90 28.49 15.87 16.80
N LYS A 91 28.93 15.36 15.63
CA LYS A 91 28.02 15.07 14.51
C LYS A 91 27.08 13.90 14.83
N PRO A 92 27.55 12.78 15.40
CA PRO A 92 26.65 11.72 15.87
C PRO A 92 25.77 12.18 17.02
N ALA A 93 26.30 12.98 17.96
CA ALA A 93 25.49 13.53 19.05
C ALA A 93 24.36 14.43 18.52
N LEU A 94 24.63 15.27 17.52
CA LEU A 94 23.63 16.13 16.91
C LEU A 94 22.64 15.34 16.05
N ALA A 95 23.08 14.29 15.36
CA ALA A 95 22.19 13.35 14.68
C ALA A 95 21.26 12.64 15.68
N ALA A 96 21.77 12.24 16.84
CA ALA A 96 20.99 11.67 17.93
C ALA A 96 19.97 12.69 18.45
N LEU A 97 20.40 13.91 18.77
CA LEU A 97 19.54 14.99 19.26
C LEU A 97 18.44 15.36 18.27
N THR A 98 18.78 15.42 16.98
CA THR A 98 17.81 15.69 15.90
C THR A 98 16.79 14.56 15.80
N SER A 99 17.25 13.30 15.85
CA SER A 99 16.37 12.12 15.89
C SER A 99 15.47 12.15 17.13
N PHE A 100 16.00 12.48 18.31
CA PHE A 100 15.21 12.60 19.54
C PHE A 100 14.21 13.76 19.49
N GLY A 101 14.58 14.90 18.93
CA GLY A 101 13.68 16.04 18.73
C GLY A 101 12.50 15.69 17.80
N VAL A 102 12.75 14.89 16.76
CA VAL A 102 11.71 14.40 15.84
C VAL A 102 10.87 13.28 16.47
N ILE A 103 11.49 12.36 17.21
CA ILE A 103 10.80 11.22 17.84
C ILE A 103 9.89 11.67 18.99
N SER A 104 10.37 12.58 19.84
CA SER A 104 9.56 13.11 20.95
C SER A 104 8.33 13.87 20.46
N ALA A 105 8.39 14.48 19.28
CA ALA A 105 7.22 15.04 18.60
C ALA A 105 6.17 13.97 18.27
N SER A 106 6.60 12.80 17.79
CA SER A 106 5.74 11.68 17.41
C SER A 106 5.23 10.82 18.57
N ASP A 107 5.91 10.82 19.72
CA ASP A 107 5.51 10.02 20.89
C ASP A 107 4.43 10.73 21.74
N ALA A 108 4.42 12.06 21.76
CA ALA A 108 3.41 12.84 22.49
C ALA A 108 1.98 12.61 21.97
N SER A 109 1.80 12.52 20.65
CA SER A 109 0.50 12.20 20.04
C SER A 109 0.05 10.75 20.28
N ALA A 110 1.01 9.81 20.40
CA ALA A 110 0.72 8.43 20.79
C ALA A 110 0.26 8.31 22.25
N VAL A 111 0.83 9.11 23.16
CA VAL A 111 0.43 9.18 24.58
C VAL A 111 -0.95 9.84 24.75
N GLU A 112 -1.26 10.85 23.95
CA GLU A 112 -2.56 11.54 23.97
C GLU A 112 -3.67 10.65 23.39
N ALA A 113 -3.39 9.85 22.35
CA ALA A 113 -4.30 8.81 21.86
C ALA A 113 -4.56 7.69 22.89
N LEU A 114 -3.57 7.38 23.73
CA LEU A 114 -3.71 6.47 24.88
C LEU A 114 -4.55 7.08 26.01
N HIS A 115 -4.46 8.39 26.23
CA HIS A 115 -5.28 9.13 27.21
C HIS A 115 -6.72 9.34 26.73
N ALA A 116 -6.94 9.58 25.44
CA ALA A 116 -8.28 9.67 24.86
C ALA A 116 -9.02 8.31 24.85
N GLY A 117 -8.29 7.19 24.89
CA GLY A 117 -8.84 5.84 24.99
C GLY A 117 -9.09 5.33 26.41
N THR A 118 -8.68 6.06 27.47
CA THR A 118 -8.72 5.57 28.87
C THR A 118 -10.01 5.88 29.63
N THR A 119 -11.03 6.45 29.00
CA THR A 119 -12.38 6.58 29.60
C THR A 119 -13.25 5.32 29.43
N ALA A 120 -12.74 4.25 28.81
CA ALA A 120 -13.41 2.95 28.77
C ALA A 120 -12.75 1.97 29.75
N THR A 121 -13.40 1.78 30.89
CA THR A 121 -13.11 0.77 31.91
C THR A 121 -13.01 -0.64 31.32
N SER A 122 -11.80 -1.17 31.17
CA SER A 122 -11.53 -2.61 31.32
C SER A 122 -10.03 -2.89 31.37
N SER A 123 -9.67 -3.66 32.39
CA SER A 123 -8.36 -4.20 32.73
C SER A 123 -7.46 -4.63 31.56
N ILE A 124 -6.18 -4.29 31.72
CA ILE A 124 -4.94 -4.74 31.04
C ILE A 124 -4.38 -3.76 29.99
N PRO A 125 -3.34 -2.97 30.35
CA PRO A 125 -2.41 -2.41 29.36
C PRO A 125 -0.96 -2.78 29.69
N ILE A 126 -0.64 -4.06 29.88
CA ILE A 126 0.77 -4.53 29.91
C ILE A 126 1.19 -5.08 28.53
N ALA A 127 0.23 -5.50 27.69
CA ALA A 127 0.50 -6.00 26.34
C ALA A 127 0.64 -4.90 25.26
N ALA A 128 0.35 -3.63 25.59
CA ALA A 128 0.60 -2.50 24.68
C ALA A 128 2.05 -1.99 24.76
N MET A 129 2.81 -2.38 25.79
CA MET A 129 4.23 -2.05 25.97
C MET A 129 5.19 -3.07 25.33
N THR A 130 4.69 -4.22 24.90
CA THR A 130 5.50 -5.25 24.24
C THR A 130 5.42 -5.10 22.72
N PHE A 131 6.49 -4.57 22.12
CA PHE A 131 6.82 -4.61 20.68
C PHE A 131 6.07 -3.68 19.69
N GLY A 132 5.28 -2.70 20.14
CA GLY A 132 4.36 -1.96 19.26
C GLY A 132 4.83 -0.65 18.60
N SER A 133 5.59 0.21 19.29
CA SER A 133 5.85 1.57 18.78
C SER A 133 7.07 2.26 19.40
N THR A 134 7.30 2.11 20.71
CA THR A 134 8.39 2.82 21.42
C THR A 134 9.78 2.22 21.18
N SER A 135 9.91 0.90 21.07
CA SER A 135 11.20 0.24 20.83
C SER A 135 11.75 0.48 19.42
N ALA A 136 10.87 0.67 18.43
CA ALA A 136 11.29 0.98 17.07
C ALA A 136 11.95 2.37 16.98
N SER A 137 11.42 3.37 17.70
CA SER A 137 11.95 4.73 17.71
C SER A 137 13.38 4.80 18.27
N PHE A 138 13.66 4.11 19.38
CA PHE A 138 15.02 4.04 19.93
C PHE A 138 16.01 3.34 19.00
N ILE A 139 15.59 2.28 18.31
CA ILE A 139 16.42 1.59 17.31
C ILE A 139 16.85 2.57 16.22
N PHE A 140 15.98 3.50 15.79
CA PHE A 140 16.35 4.49 14.78
C PHE A 140 17.33 5.54 15.29
N SER A 141 17.18 6.05 16.52
CA SER A 141 18.19 6.94 17.10
C SER A 141 19.55 6.25 17.22
N VAL A 142 19.57 4.97 17.61
CA VAL A 142 20.81 4.19 17.69
C VAL A 142 21.41 3.95 16.30
N LEU A 143 20.59 3.59 15.31
CA LEU A 143 21.05 3.38 13.93
C LEU A 143 21.54 4.67 13.28
N THR A 144 20.87 5.80 13.51
CA THR A 144 21.29 7.11 12.97
C THR A 144 22.59 7.57 13.60
N THR A 145 22.70 7.47 14.92
CA THR A 145 23.92 7.83 15.67
C THR A 145 25.08 6.94 15.26
N GLY A 146 24.89 5.61 15.31
CA GLY A 146 25.92 4.64 14.95
C GLY A 146 26.32 4.73 13.48
N GLY A 147 25.35 4.89 12.57
CA GLY A 147 25.62 5.09 11.15
C GLY A 147 26.39 6.39 10.88
N THR A 148 25.98 7.51 11.50
CA THR A 148 26.69 8.79 11.38
C THR A 148 28.12 8.67 11.91
N TYR A 149 28.32 8.02 13.06
CA TYR A 149 29.64 7.78 13.64
C TYR A 149 30.53 7.00 12.68
N LEU A 150 30.07 5.85 12.17
CA LEU A 150 30.85 5.04 11.23
C LEU A 150 31.24 5.80 9.96
N VAL A 151 30.32 6.59 9.40
CA VAL A 151 30.60 7.40 8.20
C VAL A 151 31.56 8.56 8.53
N CYS A 152 31.42 9.20 9.70
CA CYS A 152 32.36 10.24 10.15
C CYS A 152 33.77 9.66 10.34
N THR A 153 33.91 8.50 10.97
CA THR A 153 35.20 7.82 11.14
C THR A 153 35.81 7.46 9.78
N ALA A 154 35.04 6.83 8.88
CA ALA A 154 35.52 6.48 7.54
C ALA A 154 35.92 7.72 6.72
N ARG A 155 35.18 8.83 6.85
CA ARG A 155 35.50 10.11 6.22
C ARG A 155 36.76 10.75 6.82
N SER A 156 36.92 10.72 8.14
CA SER A 156 38.11 11.27 8.80
C SER A 156 39.37 10.54 8.36
N GLU A 157 39.33 9.21 8.29
CA GLU A 157 40.44 8.39 7.78
C GLU A 157 40.79 8.73 6.33
N LEU A 158 39.76 8.91 5.47
CA LEU A 158 39.96 9.33 4.09
C LEU A 158 40.60 10.73 4.01
N LEU A 159 40.15 11.68 4.83
CA LEU A 159 40.70 13.04 4.85
C LEU A 159 42.15 13.06 5.36
N ASN A 160 42.47 12.29 6.39
CA ASN A 160 43.84 12.16 6.89
C ASN A 160 44.77 11.60 5.80
N LEU A 161 44.33 10.58 5.07
CA LEU A 161 45.08 10.04 3.92
C LEU A 161 45.28 11.09 2.82
N LEU A 162 44.29 11.96 2.59
CA LEU A 162 44.42 13.06 1.62
C LEU A 162 45.37 14.15 2.13
N GLU A 163 45.37 14.45 3.43
CA GLU A 163 46.29 15.40 4.07
C GLU A 163 47.75 14.92 3.95
N ASP A 164 48.00 13.61 4.11
CA ASP A 164 49.34 13.02 3.89
C ASP A 164 49.83 13.17 2.44
N VAL A 165 48.91 13.22 1.47
CA VAL A 165 49.22 13.32 0.03
C VAL A 165 49.33 14.78 -0.44
N ASP A 166 48.53 15.69 0.12
CA ASP A 166 48.48 17.11 -0.26
C ASP A 166 48.18 17.99 0.97
N ALA A 167 49.19 18.15 1.84
CA ALA A 167 49.08 18.81 3.14
C ALA A 167 48.62 20.28 3.06
N ASP A 168 49.07 21.01 2.04
CA ASP A 168 48.75 22.44 1.84
C ASP A 168 47.58 22.68 0.86
N ASP A 169 46.86 21.63 0.45
CA ASP A 169 45.84 21.67 -0.62
C ASP A 169 46.36 22.32 -1.93
N SER A 170 47.66 22.12 -2.20
CA SER A 170 48.37 22.72 -3.34
C SER A 170 47.86 22.19 -4.68
N MET A 171 47.35 20.96 -4.70
CA MET A 171 46.70 20.33 -5.86
C MET A 171 45.19 20.61 -5.91
N GLY A 172 44.62 21.21 -4.86
CA GLY A 172 43.20 21.56 -4.76
C GLY A 172 42.26 20.35 -4.60
N ILE A 173 42.79 19.17 -4.27
CA ILE A 173 42.02 17.93 -4.16
C ILE A 173 41.04 18.02 -3.00
N GLN A 174 41.44 18.62 -1.87
CA GLN A 174 40.57 18.77 -0.72
C GLN A 174 39.47 19.82 -0.99
N SER A 175 39.80 20.89 -1.70
CA SER A 175 38.82 21.87 -2.17
C SER A 175 37.76 21.24 -3.09
N LEU A 176 38.18 20.42 -4.06
CA LEU A 176 37.27 19.68 -4.94
C LEU A 176 36.34 18.74 -4.17
N LEU A 177 36.87 18.00 -3.18
CA LEU A 177 36.07 17.13 -2.34
C LEU A 177 35.03 17.92 -1.53
N SER A 178 35.41 19.08 -0.96
CA SER A 178 34.47 19.98 -0.26
C SER A 178 33.35 20.48 -1.18
N TRP A 179 33.66 20.83 -2.42
CA TRP A 179 32.63 21.22 -3.40
C TRP A 179 31.72 20.05 -3.79
N GLY A 180 32.27 18.85 -3.92
CA GLY A 180 31.49 17.63 -4.17
C GLY A 180 30.53 17.31 -3.02
N GLU A 181 30.99 17.49 -1.78
CA GLU A 181 30.19 17.38 -0.56
C GLU A 181 29.04 18.39 -0.54
N ASP A 182 29.32 19.67 -0.83
CA ASP A 182 28.29 20.71 -0.90
C ASP A 182 27.24 20.41 -1.99
N ALA A 183 27.68 19.94 -3.17
CA ALA A 183 26.80 19.54 -4.25
C ALA A 183 25.92 18.33 -3.87
N TRP A 184 26.48 17.35 -3.16
CA TRP A 184 25.74 16.19 -2.67
C TRP A 184 24.63 16.58 -1.69
N VAL A 185 24.93 17.48 -0.75
CA VAL A 185 23.94 18.01 0.20
C VAL A 185 22.81 18.75 -0.54
N ALA A 186 23.14 19.59 -1.52
CA ALA A 186 22.15 20.30 -2.33
C ALA A 186 21.23 19.34 -3.09
N VAL A 187 21.79 18.30 -3.73
CA VAL A 187 21.02 17.27 -4.43
C VAL A 187 20.07 16.56 -3.47
N LEU A 188 20.53 16.22 -2.26
CA LEU A 188 19.72 15.50 -1.29
C LEU A 188 18.55 16.36 -0.75
N VAL A 189 18.77 17.66 -0.53
CA VAL A 189 17.69 18.61 -0.18
C VAL A 189 16.65 18.68 -1.31
N VAL A 190 17.08 18.77 -2.57
CA VAL A 190 16.17 18.76 -3.73
C VAL A 190 15.39 17.44 -3.79
N LEU A 191 16.06 16.31 -3.60
CA LEU A 191 15.45 14.98 -3.65
C LEU A 191 14.43 14.78 -2.53
N LEU A 192 14.68 15.32 -1.33
CA LEU A 192 13.76 15.28 -0.19
C LEU A 192 12.42 15.96 -0.49
N VAL A 193 12.42 17.02 -1.32
CA VAL A 193 11.20 17.70 -1.77
C VAL A 193 10.62 17.04 -3.03
N LEU A 194 11.46 16.65 -3.98
CA LEU A 194 11.04 16.13 -5.29
C LEU A 194 10.40 14.73 -5.19
N VAL A 195 10.99 13.82 -4.41
CA VAL A 195 10.50 12.44 -4.28
C VAL A 195 9.06 12.36 -3.76
N PRO A 196 8.66 13.03 -2.68
CA PRO A 196 7.27 12.97 -2.23
C PRO A 196 6.31 13.54 -3.28
N VAL A 197 6.70 14.61 -4.01
CA VAL A 197 5.90 15.16 -5.13
C VAL A 197 5.74 14.13 -6.25
N LEU A 198 6.81 13.42 -6.62
CA LEU A 198 6.77 12.35 -7.62
C LEU A 198 5.86 11.20 -7.17
N ILE A 199 5.93 10.77 -5.91
CA ILE A 199 5.06 9.71 -5.37
C ILE A 199 3.60 10.16 -5.40
N LEU A 200 3.30 11.37 -4.92
CA LEU A 200 1.93 11.91 -4.92
C LEU A 200 1.38 12.05 -6.34
N SER A 201 2.18 12.54 -7.28
CA SER A 201 1.78 12.65 -8.69
C SER A 201 1.49 11.26 -9.29
N PHE A 202 2.32 10.26 -9.00
CA PHE A 202 2.09 8.89 -9.46
C PHE A 202 0.80 8.30 -8.88
N VAL A 203 0.53 8.49 -7.59
CA VAL A 203 -0.72 8.05 -6.96
C VAL A 203 -1.91 8.76 -7.59
N ALA A 204 -1.86 10.08 -7.77
CA ALA A 204 -2.92 10.86 -8.40
C ALA A 204 -3.20 10.39 -9.84
N LEU A 205 -2.16 10.20 -10.65
CA LEU A 205 -2.26 9.68 -12.02
C LEU A 205 -2.84 8.27 -12.04
N SER A 206 -2.45 7.39 -11.11
CA SER A 206 -2.97 6.03 -11.03
C SER A 206 -4.47 6.01 -10.67
N LEU A 207 -4.90 6.83 -9.71
CA LEU A 207 -6.30 6.97 -9.32
C LEU A 207 -7.14 7.57 -10.46
N LEU A 208 -6.61 8.60 -11.13
CA LEU A 208 -7.23 9.20 -12.31
C LEU A 208 -7.37 8.16 -13.44
N GLY A 209 -6.32 7.39 -13.72
CA GLY A 209 -6.34 6.31 -14.70
C GLY A 209 -7.40 5.25 -14.39
N LEU A 210 -7.49 4.81 -13.14
CA LEU A 210 -8.53 3.86 -12.70
C LEU A 210 -9.94 4.43 -12.81
N TRP A 211 -10.13 5.71 -12.46
CA TRP A 211 -11.41 6.41 -12.57
C TRP A 211 -11.83 6.59 -14.04
N LEU A 212 -10.92 7.00 -14.91
CA LEU A 212 -11.15 7.11 -16.36
C LEU A 212 -11.47 5.76 -16.96
N LEU A 213 -10.69 4.71 -16.63
CA LEU A 213 -10.93 3.36 -17.12
C LEU A 213 -12.30 2.86 -16.69
N ARG A 214 -12.68 3.03 -15.42
CA ARG A 214 -14.02 2.66 -14.93
C ARG A 214 -15.12 3.39 -15.69
N THR A 215 -15.01 4.70 -15.83
CA THR A 215 -16.00 5.53 -16.53
C THR A 215 -16.11 5.15 -18.00
N HIS A 216 -14.98 4.88 -18.66
CA HIS A 216 -14.94 4.43 -20.04
C HIS A 216 -15.59 3.06 -20.23
N MET A 217 -15.34 2.13 -19.32
CA MET A 217 -15.94 0.79 -19.33
C MET A 217 -17.45 0.82 -19.11
N ASP A 218 -17.94 1.64 -18.18
CA ASP A 218 -19.37 1.81 -17.92
C ASP A 218 -20.07 2.45 -19.13
N ARG A 219 -19.48 3.50 -19.73
CA ARG A 219 -19.98 4.12 -20.97
C ARG A 219 -20.02 3.13 -22.15
N LYS A 220 -18.97 2.33 -22.33
CA LYS A 220 -18.91 1.31 -23.39
C LYS A 220 -19.96 0.22 -23.17
N GLY A 221 -20.19 -0.17 -21.92
CA GLY A 221 -21.25 -1.12 -21.55
C GLY A 221 -22.64 -0.61 -21.91
N GLU A 222 -22.95 0.65 -21.59
CA GLU A 222 -24.23 1.28 -21.91
C GLU A 222 -24.47 1.43 -23.43
N ARG A 223 -23.43 1.82 -24.19
CA ARG A 223 -23.50 1.92 -25.65
C ARG A 223 -23.65 0.56 -26.36
N SER A 224 -23.27 -0.53 -25.69
CA SER A 224 -23.35 -1.88 -26.27
C SER A 224 -24.73 -2.52 -26.16
N LYS A 225 -25.71 -1.85 -25.55
CA LYS A 225 -27.09 -2.34 -25.47
C LYS A 225 -27.71 -2.43 -26.86
N VAL A 226 -28.46 -3.50 -27.08
CA VAL A 226 -29.19 -3.79 -28.32
C VAL A 226 -30.69 -3.73 -28.04
N ASP A 227 -31.49 -3.47 -29.06
CA ASP A 227 -32.95 -3.40 -28.90
C ASP A 227 -33.55 -4.81 -28.83
N CYS A 228 -34.55 -4.99 -27.97
CA CYS A 228 -35.27 -6.25 -27.87
C CYS A 228 -36.14 -6.46 -29.13
N PRO A 229 -36.09 -7.64 -29.78
CA PRO A 229 -36.85 -7.90 -31.01
C PRO A 229 -38.37 -7.89 -30.82
N SER A 230 -38.85 -8.00 -29.57
CA SER A 230 -40.30 -8.07 -29.26
C SER A 230 -40.89 -6.75 -28.77
N CYS A 231 -40.16 -5.95 -27.98
CA CYS A 231 -40.69 -4.73 -27.37
C CYS A 231 -39.85 -3.47 -27.62
N GLY A 232 -38.72 -3.57 -28.34
CA GLY A 232 -37.83 -2.43 -28.62
C GLY A 232 -37.04 -1.90 -27.40
N ALA A 233 -37.23 -2.45 -26.20
CA ALA A 233 -36.48 -2.01 -25.03
C ALA A 233 -34.98 -2.33 -25.15
N LYS A 234 -34.13 -1.39 -24.72
CA LYS A 234 -32.66 -1.59 -24.68
C LYS A 234 -32.27 -2.65 -23.66
N VAL A 235 -31.64 -3.71 -24.14
CA VAL A 235 -31.18 -4.86 -23.35
C VAL A 235 -29.68 -5.08 -23.53
N PHE A 236 -29.02 -5.67 -22.53
CA PHE A 236 -27.62 -6.05 -22.69
C PHE A 236 -27.49 -7.21 -23.69
N PRO A 237 -26.43 -7.22 -24.53
CA PRO A 237 -26.28 -8.22 -25.59
C PRO A 237 -26.02 -9.65 -25.06
N PHE A 238 -25.64 -9.78 -23.79
CA PHE A 238 -25.45 -11.05 -23.09
C PHE A 238 -26.65 -11.44 -22.20
N ALA A 239 -27.75 -10.68 -22.24
CA ALA A 239 -29.00 -11.02 -21.55
C ALA A 239 -29.68 -12.20 -22.25
N THR A 240 -30.21 -13.14 -21.48
CA THR A 240 -30.97 -14.29 -22.00
C THR A 240 -32.47 -14.00 -22.06
N VAL A 241 -32.94 -13.03 -21.27
CA VAL A 241 -34.34 -12.62 -21.16
C VAL A 241 -34.43 -11.10 -21.11
N CYS A 242 -35.40 -10.54 -21.83
CA CYS A 242 -35.68 -9.10 -21.76
C CYS A 242 -36.21 -8.71 -20.38
N HIS A 243 -35.73 -7.60 -19.82
CA HIS A 243 -36.18 -7.11 -18.52
C HIS A 243 -37.62 -6.56 -18.55
N SER A 244 -38.06 -6.02 -19.70
CA SER A 244 -39.38 -5.39 -19.83
C SER A 244 -40.47 -6.39 -20.20
N CYS A 245 -40.31 -7.11 -21.33
CA CYS A 245 -41.35 -8.01 -21.85
C CYS A 245 -41.17 -9.49 -21.45
N ARG A 246 -40.06 -9.84 -20.78
CA ARG A 246 -39.70 -11.21 -20.40
C ARG A 246 -39.59 -12.21 -21.56
N THR A 247 -39.61 -11.76 -22.81
CA THR A 247 -39.33 -12.61 -23.98
C THR A 247 -37.88 -13.10 -23.94
N SER A 248 -37.67 -14.38 -24.27
CA SER A 248 -36.34 -14.97 -24.36
C SER A 248 -35.60 -14.46 -25.61
N ILE A 249 -34.31 -14.15 -25.46
CA ILE A 249 -33.48 -13.64 -26.55
C ILE A 249 -32.70 -14.80 -27.16
N THR A 250 -32.81 -14.98 -28.48
CA THR A 250 -32.15 -16.06 -29.22
C THR A 250 -30.68 -15.75 -29.52
N SER A 251 -30.35 -14.51 -29.89
CA SER A 251 -29.01 -14.05 -30.25
C SER A 251 -28.22 -13.52 -29.05
N VAL A 252 -27.82 -14.43 -28.14
CA VAL A 252 -27.04 -14.06 -26.94
C VAL A 252 -25.54 -14.05 -27.25
N SER A 253 -24.89 -12.90 -27.02
CA SER A 253 -23.44 -12.76 -27.11
C SER A 253 -22.75 -13.20 -25.82
N SER A 254 -21.56 -13.79 -25.93
CA SER A 254 -20.77 -14.19 -24.76
C SER A 254 -20.20 -12.98 -24.02
N ILE A 255 -19.88 -13.16 -22.74
CA ILE A 255 -19.30 -12.12 -21.88
C ILE A 255 -17.79 -12.35 -21.70
N GLY A 256 -17.02 -11.29 -21.92
CA GLY A 256 -15.58 -11.27 -21.66
C GLY A 256 -15.25 -11.16 -20.18
N PHE A 257 -13.98 -11.39 -19.83
CA PHE A 257 -13.48 -11.35 -18.46
C PHE A 257 -13.77 -9.99 -17.75
N LEU A 258 -13.72 -8.86 -18.48
CA LEU A 258 -14.02 -7.53 -17.94
C LEU A 258 -15.51 -7.14 -18.01
N GLY A 259 -16.40 -8.08 -18.30
CA GLY A 259 -17.84 -7.80 -18.43
C GLY A 259 -18.26 -7.14 -19.74
N GLN A 260 -17.40 -7.13 -20.75
CA GLN A 260 -17.67 -6.62 -22.10
C GLN A 260 -18.35 -7.68 -22.98
N LYS A 261 -19.08 -7.24 -24.02
CA LYS A 261 -19.58 -8.10 -25.11
C LYS A 261 -18.40 -8.73 -25.87
N ARG A 262 -18.44 -10.04 -26.08
CA ARG A 262 -17.63 -10.74 -27.08
C ARG A 262 -18.47 -10.99 -28.34
N MET A 263 -17.81 -11.10 -29.49
CA MET A 263 -18.49 -11.37 -30.76
C MET A 263 -18.99 -12.82 -30.84
N ASP A 264 -18.42 -13.73 -30.06
CA ASP A 264 -18.79 -15.14 -30.04
C ASP A 264 -20.21 -15.34 -29.49
N ALA A 265 -21.05 -16.06 -30.25
CA ALA A 265 -22.37 -16.49 -29.80
C ALA A 265 -22.27 -17.53 -28.69
N VAL A 266 -23.23 -17.53 -27.77
CA VAL A 266 -23.28 -18.49 -26.66
C VAL A 266 -23.76 -19.85 -27.15
N THR A 267 -22.89 -20.87 -27.09
CA THR A 267 -23.24 -22.27 -27.37
C THR A 267 -23.88 -22.95 -26.14
N ASP A 268 -23.30 -22.76 -24.96
CA ASP A 268 -23.80 -23.30 -23.68
C ASP A 268 -24.35 -22.20 -22.75
N ARG A 269 -25.68 -22.18 -22.60
CA ARG A 269 -26.39 -21.23 -21.74
C ARG A 269 -26.11 -21.44 -20.25
N THR A 270 -25.81 -22.67 -19.82
CA THR A 270 -25.56 -22.98 -18.41
C THR A 270 -24.19 -22.47 -17.96
N ALA A 271 -23.13 -22.72 -18.75
CA ALA A 271 -21.82 -22.13 -18.52
C ALA A 271 -21.85 -20.60 -18.61
N HIS A 272 -22.62 -20.03 -19.55
CA HIS A 272 -22.79 -18.56 -19.66
C HIS A 272 -23.46 -17.96 -18.43
N ARG A 273 -24.51 -18.60 -17.88
CA ARG A 273 -25.13 -18.20 -16.62
C ARG A 273 -24.11 -18.10 -15.49
N LEU A 274 -23.23 -19.10 -15.33
CA LEU A 274 -22.20 -19.09 -14.28
C LEU A 274 -21.14 -18.00 -14.51
N LYS A 275 -20.80 -17.70 -15.77
CA LYS A 275 -19.90 -16.57 -16.11
C LYS A 275 -20.51 -15.22 -15.74
N LEU A 276 -21.81 -15.01 -15.98
CA LEU A 276 -22.51 -13.78 -15.58
C LEU A 276 -22.52 -13.61 -14.05
N ILE A 277 -22.78 -14.69 -13.32
CA ILE A 277 -22.75 -14.70 -11.85
C ILE A 277 -21.32 -14.40 -11.35
N ALA A 278 -20.28 -14.97 -11.95
CA ALA A 278 -18.89 -14.67 -11.55
C ALA A 278 -18.53 -13.17 -11.70
N LEU A 279 -19.18 -12.46 -12.62
CA LEU A 279 -19.00 -11.03 -12.86
C LEU A 279 -20.03 -10.14 -12.13
N LYS A 280 -20.76 -10.71 -11.17
CA LYS A 280 -21.78 -10.01 -10.38
C LYS A 280 -22.87 -9.38 -11.26
N LYS A 281 -23.27 -10.09 -12.32
CA LYS A 281 -24.37 -9.73 -13.21
C LYS A 281 -25.52 -10.73 -13.07
N CYS A 282 -26.74 -10.23 -13.27
CA CYS A 282 -27.93 -11.06 -13.29
C CYS A 282 -27.85 -12.06 -14.46
N PRO A 283 -28.13 -13.36 -14.24
CA PRO A 283 -28.05 -14.38 -15.28
C PRO A 283 -29.15 -14.26 -16.36
N GLN A 284 -30.23 -13.51 -16.08
CA GLN A 284 -31.32 -13.27 -17.02
C GLN A 284 -31.15 -11.96 -17.79
N CYS A 285 -31.25 -10.81 -17.09
CA CYS A 285 -31.24 -9.50 -17.74
C CYS A 285 -29.84 -8.88 -17.92
N GLY A 286 -28.78 -9.48 -17.34
CA GLY A 286 -27.41 -8.98 -17.46
C GLY A 286 -27.08 -7.72 -16.65
N SER A 287 -28.04 -7.18 -15.89
CA SER A 287 -27.83 -6.01 -15.04
C SER A 287 -26.86 -6.31 -13.88
N ARG A 288 -26.25 -5.26 -13.31
CA ARG A 288 -25.27 -5.41 -12.22
C ARG A 288 -26.00 -5.64 -10.89
N LEU A 289 -25.54 -6.60 -10.10
CA LEU A 289 -26.09 -6.90 -8.79
C LEU A 289 -25.43 -6.02 -7.72
N LYS A 290 -26.24 -5.35 -6.90
CA LYS A 290 -25.75 -4.41 -5.87
C LYS A 290 -25.30 -5.13 -4.60
N GLN A 291 -26.07 -6.11 -4.12
CA GLN A 291 -25.78 -6.79 -2.86
C GLN A 291 -24.59 -7.76 -2.98
N LYS A 292 -23.85 -7.96 -1.88
CA LYS A 292 -22.71 -8.89 -1.77
C LYS A 292 -23.15 -10.20 -1.11
N THR A 293 -24.21 -10.79 -1.64
CA THR A 293 -24.82 -12.04 -1.15
C THR A 293 -25.33 -12.84 -2.35
N PHE A 294 -25.41 -14.16 -2.24
CA PHE A 294 -25.99 -14.97 -3.31
C PHE A 294 -27.51 -15.04 -3.21
N HIS A 295 -28.05 -14.99 -1.99
CA HIS A 295 -29.48 -14.87 -1.73
C HIS A 295 -29.95 -13.43 -1.95
N GLN A 296 -29.93 -12.98 -3.20
CA GLN A 296 -30.47 -11.69 -3.62
C GLN A 296 -31.39 -11.87 -4.84
N THR A 297 -32.37 -10.99 -4.94
CA THR A 297 -33.21 -10.83 -6.13
C THR A 297 -32.68 -9.67 -6.97
N CYS A 298 -32.76 -9.80 -8.29
CA CYS A 298 -32.41 -8.70 -9.18
C CYS A 298 -33.44 -7.58 -9.07
N GLU A 299 -33.03 -6.34 -8.80
CA GLU A 299 -33.92 -5.18 -8.71
C GLU A 299 -34.65 -4.85 -10.02
N ILE A 300 -34.09 -5.25 -11.17
CA ILE A 300 -34.63 -4.92 -12.49
C ILE A 300 -35.59 -6.01 -13.00
N CYS A 301 -35.17 -7.28 -12.98
CA CYS A 301 -35.98 -8.37 -13.54
C CYS A 301 -36.60 -9.28 -12.47
N THR A 302 -36.45 -8.96 -11.18
CA THR A 302 -36.98 -9.71 -10.02
C THR A 302 -36.50 -11.17 -9.89
N HIS A 303 -35.56 -11.60 -10.74
CA HIS A 303 -35.04 -12.96 -10.72
C HIS A 303 -34.21 -13.24 -9.47
N ALA A 304 -34.55 -14.31 -8.74
CA ALA A 304 -33.79 -14.80 -7.60
C ALA A 304 -32.54 -15.55 -8.06
N LEU A 305 -31.34 -15.13 -7.59
CA LEU A 305 -30.09 -15.77 -7.98
C LEU A 305 -29.94 -17.20 -7.44
N ALA A 306 -30.34 -17.41 -6.19
CA ALA A 306 -30.24 -18.68 -5.46
C ALA A 306 -31.42 -19.64 -5.76
N SER A 307 -31.90 -19.66 -7.01
CA SER A 307 -32.97 -20.56 -7.44
C SER A 307 -32.41 -21.99 -7.68
N GLY A 308 -32.13 -22.74 -6.62
CA GLY A 308 -31.81 -24.18 -6.68
C GLY A 308 -30.60 -24.63 -5.85
N ASP A 309 -30.72 -25.78 -5.18
CA ASP A 309 -29.71 -26.33 -4.26
C ASP A 309 -28.37 -26.72 -4.91
N ARG A 310 -28.32 -26.97 -6.23
CA ARG A 310 -27.10 -27.40 -6.96
C ARG A 310 -26.25 -26.25 -7.53
N LEU A 311 -26.70 -25.00 -7.35
CA LEU A 311 -26.00 -23.82 -7.86
C LEU A 311 -24.58 -23.64 -7.28
N PRO A 312 -24.35 -23.82 -5.96
CA PRO A 312 -23.02 -23.66 -5.36
C PRO A 312 -22.00 -24.64 -5.90
N ASP A 313 -22.38 -25.91 -6.06
CA ASP A 313 -21.46 -26.96 -6.53
C ASP A 313 -21.06 -26.73 -7.98
N SER A 314 -22.03 -26.35 -8.83
CA SER A 314 -21.79 -26.02 -10.23
C SER A 314 -20.86 -24.81 -10.36
N TYR A 315 -21.06 -23.81 -9.50
CA TYR A 315 -20.21 -22.61 -9.44
C TYR A 315 -18.79 -22.93 -8.96
N LEU A 316 -18.64 -23.74 -7.90
CA LEU A 316 -17.36 -24.18 -7.38
C LEU A 316 -16.59 -25.04 -8.39
N LYS A 317 -17.28 -25.93 -9.11
CA LYS A 317 -16.68 -26.76 -10.17
C LYS A 317 -16.13 -25.89 -11.30
N MET A 318 -16.88 -24.85 -11.71
CA MET A 318 -16.42 -23.89 -12.71
C MET A 318 -15.14 -23.16 -12.25
N VAL A 319 -15.07 -22.67 -11.01
CA VAL A 319 -13.88 -21.96 -10.52
C VAL A 319 -12.70 -22.93 -10.35
N ARG A 320 -12.94 -24.13 -9.82
CA ARG A 320 -11.92 -25.18 -9.65
C ARG A 320 -11.30 -25.60 -10.98
N GLY A 321 -12.07 -25.66 -12.07
CA GLY A 321 -11.56 -25.97 -13.40
C GLY A 321 -10.48 -25.00 -13.91
N ARG A 322 -10.41 -23.78 -13.37
CA ARG A 322 -9.39 -22.77 -13.72
C ARG A 322 -8.13 -22.86 -12.86
N LEU A 323 -8.16 -23.64 -11.77
CA LEU A 323 -7.08 -23.67 -10.79
C LEU A 323 -5.79 -24.19 -11.40
N THR A 324 -5.81 -25.35 -12.06
CA THR A 324 -4.61 -25.98 -12.63
C THR A 324 -3.93 -25.08 -13.65
N GLN A 325 -4.69 -24.53 -14.60
CA GLN A 325 -4.16 -23.60 -15.60
C GLN A 325 -3.60 -22.32 -14.94
N SER A 326 -4.25 -21.83 -13.88
CA SER A 326 -3.79 -20.64 -13.17
C SER A 326 -2.50 -20.87 -12.40
N LEU A 327 -2.33 -22.06 -11.78
CA LEU A 327 -1.10 -22.43 -11.08
C LEU A 327 0.08 -22.54 -12.05
N LEU A 328 -0.15 -23.12 -13.23
CA LEU A 328 0.87 -23.21 -14.28
C LEU A 328 1.31 -21.82 -14.75
N ILE A 329 0.35 -20.95 -15.07
CA ILE A 329 0.64 -19.56 -15.48
C ILE A 329 1.36 -18.81 -14.36
N CYS A 330 0.92 -18.94 -13.11
CA CYS A 330 1.60 -18.29 -11.98
C CYS A 330 3.04 -18.78 -11.81
N SER A 331 3.28 -20.08 -11.99
CA SER A 331 4.62 -20.69 -11.92
C SER A 331 5.54 -20.07 -12.97
N LEU A 332 5.10 -20.04 -14.23
CA LEU A 332 5.84 -19.44 -15.34
C LEU A 332 6.15 -17.95 -15.11
N LEU A 333 5.14 -17.17 -14.66
CA LEU A 333 5.36 -15.75 -14.37
C LEU A 333 6.33 -15.56 -13.21
N SER A 334 6.26 -16.38 -12.16
CA SER A 334 7.14 -16.25 -10.98
C SER A 334 8.58 -16.72 -11.18
N ALA A 335 8.91 -17.31 -12.33
CA ALA A 335 10.29 -17.63 -12.69
C ALA A 335 11.15 -16.38 -12.85
N ILE A 336 10.55 -15.21 -13.13
CA ILE A 336 11.24 -13.91 -13.13
C ILE A 336 11.02 -13.24 -11.77
N PRO A 337 12.05 -13.16 -10.90
CA PRO A 337 11.92 -12.56 -9.58
C PRO A 337 11.42 -11.11 -9.65
N VAL A 338 10.62 -10.70 -8.66
CA VAL A 338 10.03 -9.35 -8.50
C VAL A 338 9.07 -8.94 -9.64
N VAL A 339 9.57 -8.81 -10.87
CA VAL A 339 8.83 -8.33 -12.04
C VAL A 339 7.70 -9.28 -12.41
N GLY A 340 7.95 -10.59 -12.38
CA GLY A 340 6.95 -11.60 -12.76
C GLY A 340 5.94 -11.90 -11.64
N MET A 341 6.29 -11.62 -10.40
CA MET A 341 5.42 -11.89 -9.26
C MET A 341 4.20 -10.95 -9.20
N ILE A 342 4.39 -9.66 -9.47
CA ILE A 342 3.30 -8.67 -9.50
C ILE A 342 2.18 -9.10 -10.46
N PRO A 343 2.45 -9.39 -11.75
CA PRO A 343 1.42 -9.84 -12.69
C PRO A 343 0.85 -11.22 -12.31
N ALA A 344 1.64 -12.13 -11.74
CA ALA A 344 1.11 -13.40 -11.23
C ALA A 344 0.07 -13.18 -10.11
N ILE A 345 0.36 -12.27 -9.16
CA ILE A 345 -0.55 -11.92 -8.08
C ILE A 345 -1.84 -11.30 -8.60
N VAL A 346 -1.72 -10.35 -9.54
CA VAL A 346 -2.87 -9.72 -10.18
C VAL A 346 -3.71 -10.78 -10.90
N TYR A 347 -3.07 -11.67 -11.67
CA TYR A 347 -3.73 -12.71 -12.45
C TYR A 347 -4.55 -13.67 -11.58
N TYR A 348 -3.95 -14.31 -10.56
CA TYR A 348 -4.71 -15.28 -9.75
C TYR A 348 -5.80 -14.58 -8.93
N ARG A 349 -5.56 -13.34 -8.47
CA ARG A 349 -6.59 -12.59 -7.72
C ARG A 349 -7.80 -12.31 -8.59
N ILE A 350 -7.56 -12.00 -9.85
CA ILE A 350 -8.60 -11.77 -10.83
C ILE A 350 -9.36 -13.08 -11.16
N VAL A 351 -8.65 -14.16 -11.43
CA VAL A 351 -9.24 -15.40 -11.97
C VAL A 351 -9.86 -16.28 -10.88
N LEU A 352 -9.20 -16.40 -9.72
CA LEU A 352 -9.56 -17.33 -8.65
C LEU A 352 -10.22 -16.65 -7.45
N VAL A 353 -9.78 -15.44 -7.07
CA VAL A 353 -10.24 -14.78 -5.83
C VAL A 353 -11.45 -13.87 -6.06
N SER A 354 -11.44 -13.08 -7.14
CA SER A 354 -12.50 -12.14 -7.50
C SER A 354 -13.90 -12.77 -7.52
N PRO A 355 -14.11 -13.98 -8.09
CA PRO A 355 -15.42 -14.61 -8.11
C PRO A 355 -16.00 -14.81 -6.70
N PHE A 356 -15.21 -15.27 -5.73
CA PHE A 356 -15.65 -15.44 -4.34
C PHE A 356 -15.81 -14.10 -3.63
N ARG A 357 -14.84 -13.19 -3.79
CA ARG A 357 -14.81 -11.89 -3.11
C ARG A 357 -16.02 -11.02 -3.47
N ALA A 358 -16.60 -11.19 -4.65
CA ALA A 358 -17.79 -10.45 -5.08
C ALA A 358 -19.01 -10.68 -4.15
N TYR A 359 -19.04 -11.79 -3.43
CA TYR A 359 -20.17 -12.25 -2.62
C TYR A 359 -19.87 -12.42 -1.13
N ILE A 360 -18.66 -12.07 -0.68
CA ILE A 360 -18.28 -12.11 0.73
C ILE A 360 -18.50 -10.73 1.37
N LYS A 361 -19.23 -10.68 2.50
CA LYS A 361 -19.45 -9.44 3.27
C LYS A 361 -18.15 -8.91 3.87
N LEU A 362 -18.03 -7.58 4.03
CA LEU A 362 -16.78 -6.95 4.47
C LEU A 362 -16.32 -7.42 5.87
N GLY A 363 -17.24 -7.69 6.80
CA GLY A 363 -16.92 -8.03 8.19
C GLY A 363 -16.28 -9.40 8.40
N SER A 364 -16.78 -10.45 7.74
CA SER A 364 -16.19 -11.81 7.81
C SER A 364 -14.86 -11.94 7.07
N SER A 365 -14.51 -10.92 6.28
CA SER A 365 -13.30 -10.93 5.45
C SER A 365 -12.10 -10.22 6.08
N PHE A 366 -12.22 -9.64 7.28
CA PHE A 366 -11.06 -8.99 7.92
C PHE A 366 -9.99 -10.02 8.26
N VAL A 367 -10.36 -11.11 8.92
CA VAL A 367 -9.45 -12.20 9.29
C VAL A 367 -8.83 -12.86 8.06
N SER A 368 -9.62 -13.18 7.04
CA SER A 368 -9.08 -13.80 5.80
C SER A 368 -8.20 -12.84 4.98
N ARG A 369 -8.50 -11.54 4.99
CA ARG A 369 -7.63 -10.51 4.38
C ARG A 369 -6.30 -10.35 5.11
N TRP A 370 -6.31 -10.36 6.44
CA TRP A 370 -5.08 -10.24 7.21
C TRP A 370 -4.25 -11.51 7.16
N LEU A 371 -4.88 -12.68 7.29
CA LEU A 371 -4.21 -13.97 7.18
C LEU A 371 -3.50 -14.12 5.82
N SER A 372 -4.19 -13.79 4.71
CA SER A 372 -3.56 -13.82 3.38
C SER A 372 -2.40 -12.83 3.21
N ARG A 373 -2.42 -11.68 3.90
CA ARG A 373 -1.33 -10.71 3.88
C ARG A 373 -0.13 -11.18 4.69
N VAL A 374 -0.35 -11.63 5.92
CA VAL A 374 0.71 -12.13 6.81
C VAL A 374 1.41 -13.34 6.17
N VAL A 375 0.64 -14.32 5.70
CA VAL A 375 1.19 -15.48 5.00
C VAL A 375 1.94 -15.07 3.74
N GLY A 376 1.40 -14.13 2.96
CA GLY A 376 2.08 -13.60 1.78
C GLY A 376 3.42 -12.93 2.10
N ILE A 377 3.48 -12.13 3.18
CA ILE A 377 4.71 -11.48 3.66
C ILE A 377 5.72 -12.51 4.13
N ILE A 378 5.29 -13.53 4.88
CA ILE A 378 6.17 -14.62 5.33
C ILE A 378 6.75 -15.35 4.11
N LEU A 379 5.92 -15.80 3.16
CA LEU A 379 6.40 -16.49 1.97
C LEU A 379 7.35 -15.64 1.13
N LEU A 380 7.07 -14.34 1.02
CA LEU A 380 7.95 -13.39 0.37
C LEU A 380 9.29 -13.26 1.08
N ALA A 381 9.26 -13.01 2.38
CA ALA A 381 10.46 -12.79 3.19
C ALA A 381 11.38 -14.01 3.21
N PHE A 382 10.82 -15.22 3.28
CA PHE A 382 11.61 -16.46 3.38
C PHE A 382 12.06 -17.03 2.03
N PHE A 383 11.24 -16.92 0.97
CA PHE A 383 11.48 -17.66 -0.28
C PHE A 383 11.76 -16.79 -1.50
N ALA A 384 11.50 -15.48 -1.45
CA ALA A 384 11.70 -14.62 -2.63
C ALA A 384 13.18 -14.33 -2.95
N TRP A 385 14.10 -14.56 -2.00
CA TRP A 385 15.54 -14.32 -2.18
C TRP A 385 16.25 -15.40 -3.00
N VAL A 386 15.65 -16.59 -3.15
CA VAL A 386 16.23 -17.70 -3.91
C VAL A 386 15.49 -17.88 -5.25
N PRO A 387 16.13 -17.62 -6.41
CA PRO A 387 15.48 -17.60 -7.73
C PRO A 387 14.74 -18.89 -8.11
N VAL A 388 15.22 -20.05 -7.65
CA VAL A 388 14.55 -21.33 -7.93
C VAL A 388 13.31 -21.51 -7.05
N LEU A 389 13.38 -21.09 -5.78
CA LEU A 389 12.26 -21.19 -4.84
C LEU A 389 11.15 -20.17 -5.16
N SER A 390 11.47 -19.03 -5.78
CA SER A 390 10.47 -18.02 -6.16
C SER A 390 9.42 -18.56 -7.13
N THR A 391 9.78 -19.53 -7.98
CA THR A 391 8.88 -20.20 -8.94
C THR A 391 7.71 -20.92 -8.23
N PHE A 392 7.90 -21.35 -6.99
CA PHE A 392 6.87 -22.05 -6.21
C PHE A 392 6.03 -21.10 -5.33
N VAL A 393 6.53 -19.90 -5.04
CA VAL A 393 5.87 -18.94 -4.14
C VAL A 393 4.52 -18.48 -4.70
N ALA A 394 4.46 -18.05 -5.96
CA ALA A 394 3.22 -17.55 -6.53
C ALA A 394 2.13 -18.62 -6.69
N PRO A 395 2.43 -19.85 -7.19
CA PRO A 395 1.48 -20.95 -7.19
C PRO A 395 0.98 -21.33 -5.79
N ALA A 396 1.88 -21.42 -4.80
CA ALA A 396 1.50 -21.71 -3.42
C ALA A 396 0.55 -20.63 -2.86
N LEU A 397 0.88 -19.36 -3.07
CA LEU A 397 0.06 -18.23 -2.67
C LEU A 397 -1.31 -18.23 -3.37
N ALA A 398 -1.35 -18.56 -4.66
CA ALA A 398 -2.60 -18.68 -5.42
C ALA A 398 -3.50 -19.79 -4.88
N TYR A 399 -2.93 -20.97 -4.58
CA TYR A 399 -3.65 -22.10 -4.02
C TYR A 399 -4.21 -21.79 -2.63
N MET A 400 -3.39 -21.24 -1.73
CA MET A 400 -3.83 -20.88 -0.38
C MET A 400 -4.93 -19.83 -0.39
N ASN A 401 -4.79 -18.77 -1.19
CA ASN A 401 -5.84 -17.77 -1.33
C ASN A 401 -7.13 -18.42 -1.85
N TYR A 402 -7.05 -19.23 -2.90
CA TYR A 402 -8.22 -19.98 -3.38
C TYR A 402 -8.88 -20.81 -2.27
N ALA A 403 -8.10 -21.56 -1.49
CA ALA A 403 -8.61 -22.40 -0.40
C ALA A 403 -9.30 -21.57 0.69
N ILE A 404 -8.67 -20.48 1.14
CA ILE A 404 -9.22 -19.57 2.16
C ILE A 404 -10.54 -18.94 1.69
N TYR A 405 -10.55 -18.37 0.49
CA TYR A 405 -11.75 -17.72 -0.05
C TYR A 405 -12.88 -18.72 -0.35
N ARG A 406 -12.55 -19.94 -0.80
CA ARG A 406 -13.53 -21.02 -0.98
C ARG A 406 -14.18 -21.42 0.34
N GLN A 407 -13.40 -21.62 1.40
CA GLN A 407 -13.96 -21.97 2.72
C GLN A 407 -14.81 -20.84 3.30
N ALA A 408 -14.35 -19.59 3.17
CA ALA A 408 -15.12 -18.43 3.60
C ALA A 408 -16.45 -18.31 2.85
N PHE A 409 -16.44 -18.58 1.55
CA PHE A 409 -17.64 -18.61 0.72
C PHE A 409 -18.64 -19.69 1.17
N LEU A 410 -18.19 -20.92 1.37
CA LEU A 410 -19.03 -22.04 1.84
C LEU A 410 -19.66 -21.75 3.20
N ARG A 411 -18.87 -21.27 4.16
CA ARG A 411 -19.36 -20.89 5.50
C ARG A 411 -20.44 -19.81 5.43
N GLN A 412 -20.30 -18.85 4.53
CA GLN A 412 -21.32 -17.81 4.37
C GLN A 412 -22.58 -18.37 3.71
N TRP A 413 -22.44 -19.23 2.70
CA TRP A 413 -23.57 -19.89 2.06
C TRP A 413 -24.40 -20.69 3.07
N GLU A 414 -23.75 -21.50 3.91
CA GLU A 414 -24.41 -22.28 4.97
C GLU A 414 -25.16 -21.38 5.96
N ARG A 415 -24.52 -20.31 6.44
CA ARG A 415 -25.16 -19.33 7.34
C ARG A 415 -26.39 -18.67 6.72
N GLU A 416 -26.31 -18.29 5.45
CA GLU A 416 -27.44 -17.67 4.73
C GLU A 416 -28.59 -18.68 4.55
N LYS A 417 -28.29 -19.96 4.26
CA LYS A 417 -29.28 -21.04 4.19
C LYS A 417 -30.01 -21.22 5.53
N THR A 418 -29.29 -21.27 6.65
CA THR A 418 -29.89 -21.40 7.99
C THR A 418 -30.76 -20.18 8.36
N SER A 419 -30.30 -18.96 8.05
CA SER A 419 -31.05 -17.74 8.34
C SER A 419 -32.35 -17.59 7.53
N THR A 420 -32.37 -18.12 6.31
CA THR A 420 -33.57 -18.12 5.47
C THR A 420 -34.63 -19.10 6.00
N PHE A 421 -34.18 -20.23 6.56
CA PHE A 421 -35.08 -21.23 7.16
C PHE A 421 -35.72 -20.74 8.46
N SER A 422 -34.97 -20.05 9.32
CA SER A 422 -35.48 -19.50 10.60
C SER A 422 -36.45 -18.31 10.45
N GLY A 423 -36.55 -17.70 9.27
CA GLY A 423 -37.47 -16.58 8.99
C GLY A 423 -38.88 -17.00 8.56
N THR A 424 -39.18 -18.31 8.51
CA THR A 424 -40.46 -18.84 8.00
C THR A 424 -41.36 -19.42 9.10
N THR A 425 -41.07 -19.14 10.36
CA THR A 425 -41.95 -19.48 11.50
C THR A 425 -42.49 -18.22 12.16
N CYS A 426 -43.82 -18.12 12.19
CA CYS A 426 -44.69 -17.18 12.91
C CYS A 426 -45.10 -15.88 12.21
N SER A 427 -46.14 -15.98 11.37
CA SER A 427 -47.27 -15.05 11.39
C SER A 427 -48.52 -15.85 11.77
N PRO A 428 -48.94 -15.89 13.05
CA PRO A 428 -50.30 -16.29 13.36
C PRO A 428 -51.22 -15.17 12.88
N THR A 429 -52.14 -15.55 12.01
CA THR A 429 -53.41 -14.88 11.71
C THR A 429 -53.93 -14.06 12.90
N ARG A 430 -54.27 -12.80 12.64
CA ARG A 430 -55.31 -12.10 13.38
C ARG A 430 -56.47 -11.82 12.43
#